data_AF-A0AB35U9P2-F1
#
_entry.id   AF-A0AB35U9P2-F1
#
_cell.length_a   1.000
_cell.length_b   1.000
_cell.length_c   1.000
_cell.angle_alpha   90.00
_cell.angle_beta   90.00
_cell.angle_gamma   90.00
#
_symmetry.space_group_name_H-M   'P 1'
#
loop_
_entity.id
_entity.type
_entity.pdbx_description
1 polymer ?
#
loop_
_entity_poly.entity_id
_entity_poly.type
_entity_poly.pdbx_seq_one_letter_code
_entity_poly.pdbx_strand_id
1 'polypeptide(L)' 'MCHECGALHKLTKDLSVREWTCPDCRHQHDRDENAALNIRDEAVRIYCTC' A
#
# COMPACT_ATOMS: atom_id res chain seq x y z
N MET A 1 -2.41 -2.24 3.34
CA MET A 1 -1.83 -0.97 3.80
C MET A 1 -1.93 0.02 2.66
N CYS A 2 -2.42 1.24 2.90
CA CYS A 2 -2.31 2.33 1.93
C CYS A 2 -0.88 2.84 1.92
N HIS A 3 -0.22 2.83 0.77
CA HIS A 3 1.13 3.39 0.62
C HIS A 3 1.15 4.90 0.93
N GLU A 4 0.10 5.63 0.58
CA GLU A 4 0.06 7.09 0.70
C GLU A 4 -0.04 7.61 2.13
N CYS A 5 -0.80 6.91 2.99
CA CYS A 5 -1.06 7.36 4.37
C CYS A 5 -0.72 6.34 5.46
N GLY A 6 -0.28 5.14 5.09
CA GLY A 6 0.07 4.07 6.04
C GLY A 6 -1.12 3.34 6.67
N ALA A 7 -2.36 3.74 6.39
CA ALA A 7 -3.54 3.13 6.99
C ALA A 7 -3.69 1.64 6.65
N LEU A 8 -4.09 0.83 7.65
CA LEU A 8 -4.33 -0.60 7.51
C LEU A 8 -5.81 -0.88 7.24
N HIS A 9 -6.12 -1.47 6.09
CA HIS A 9 -7.50 -1.82 5.74
C HIS A 9 -7.65 -3.32 5.50
N LYS A 10 -8.73 -3.92 6.03
CA LYS A 10 -9.05 -5.33 5.82
C LYS A 10 -9.35 -5.66 4.36
N LEU A 11 -9.93 -4.70 3.62
CA LEU A 11 -10.25 -4.83 2.20
C LEU A 11 -9.01 -5.15 1.35
N THR A 12 -7.84 -4.63 1.72
CA THR A 12 -6.57 -4.91 1.02
C THR A 12 -6.08 -6.36 1.16
N LYS A 13 -6.74 -7.20 1.97
CA LYS A 13 -6.43 -8.63 2.11
C LYS A 13 -7.23 -9.52 1.15
N ASP A 14 -8.28 -8.98 0.52
CA ASP A 14 -9.07 -9.72 -0.45
C ASP A 14 -8.40 -9.66 -1.84
N LEU A 15 -7.88 -10.80 -2.30
CA LEU A 15 -7.20 -10.91 -3.59
C LEU A 15 -8.13 -10.74 -4.80
N SER A 16 -9.45 -10.69 -4.60
CA SER A 16 -10.39 -10.33 -5.67
C SER A 16 -10.47 -8.83 -5.92
N VAL A 17 -10.14 -8.00 -4.92
CA VAL A 17 -10.17 -6.54 -5.03
C VAL A 17 -8.92 -6.05 -5.76
N ARG A 18 -9.09 -5.57 -6.99
CA ARG A 18 -8.00 -5.03 -7.83
C ARG A 18 -7.79 -3.54 -7.61
N GLU A 19 -8.88 -2.79 -7.55
CA GLU A 19 -8.85 -1.35 -7.36
C GLU A 19 -9.69 -0.97 -6.14
N TRP A 20 -9.23 0.03 -5.40
CA TRP A 20 -9.96 0.55 -4.25
C TRP A 20 -9.56 1.99 -3.93
N THR A 21 -10.48 2.73 -3.33
CA THR A 21 -10.21 4.07 -2.80
C THR A 21 -9.91 3.97 -1.31
N CYS A 22 -8.79 4.53 -0.85
CA CYS A 22 -8.49 4.61 0.57
C CYS A 22 -9.52 5.50 1.28
N PRO A 23 -10.24 5.00 2.31
CA PRO A 23 -11.24 5.80 3.00
C PRO A 23 -10.61 6.92 3.85
N ASP A 24 -9.33 6.80 4.21
CA ASP A 24 -8.66 7.78 5.08
C ASP A 24 -8.05 8.94 4.27
N CYS A 25 -7.35 8.65 3.16
CA CYS A 25 -6.70 9.68 2.34
C CYS A 25 -7.39 9.96 1.00
N ARG A 26 -8.41 9.18 0.63
CA ARG A 26 -9.17 9.27 -0.63
C ARG A 26 -8.36 9.03 -1.90
N HIS A 27 -7.13 8.51 -1.79
CA HIS A 27 -6.34 8.12 -2.95
C HIS A 27 -6.89 6.82 -3.57
N GLN A 28 -6.92 6.74 -4.90
CA GLN A 28 -7.28 5.52 -5.62
C GLN A 28 -6.05 4.67 -5.84
N HIS A 29 -6.15 3.38 -5.61
CA HIS A 29 -5.04 2.45 -5.72
C HIS A 29 -5.40 1.27 -6.62
N ASP A 30 -4.49 0.92 -7.52
CA ASP A 30 -4.33 -0.47 -7.93
C ASP A 30 -3.61 -1.24 -6.80
N ARG A 31 -4.10 -2.45 -6.50
CA ARG A 31 -3.60 -3.25 -5.39
C ARG A 31 -2.15 -3.68 -5.60
N ASP A 32 -1.81 -4.12 -6.81
CA ASP A 32 -0.50 -4.71 -7.11
C ASP A 32 0.56 -3.60 -7.14
N GLU A 33 0.22 -2.42 -7.69
CA GLU A 33 1.05 -1.21 -7.59
C GLU A 33 1.25 -0.77 -6.14
N ASN A 34 0.17 -0.63 -5.37
CA ASN A 34 0.25 -0.23 -3.96
C ASN A 34 1.09 -1.23 -3.14
N ALA A 35 0.99 -2.53 -3.41
CA ALA A 35 1.83 -3.53 -2.77
C ALA A 35 3.32 -3.39 -3.17
N ALA A 36 3.62 -3.17 -4.45
CA ALA A 36 4.98 -2.97 -4.94
C ALA A 36 5.65 -1.76 -4.29
N LEU A 37 4.91 -0.65 -4.14
CA LEU A 37 5.40 0.56 -3.49
C LEU A 37 5.72 0.32 -2.00
N ASN A 38 4.83 -0.37 -1.28
CA ASN A 38 5.09 -0.73 0.12
C ASN A 38 6.34 -1.63 0.27
N ILE A 39 6.55 -2.59 -0.64
CA ILE A 39 7.75 -3.46 -0.64
C ILE A 39 9.02 -2.64 -0.92
N ARG A 40 8.97 -1.72 -1.90
CA ARG A 40 10.09 -0.82 -2.21
C ARG A 40 10.50 -0.02 -0.98
N ASP A 41 9.54 0.58 -0.28
CA ASP A 41 9.82 1.44 0.87
C ASP A 41 10.39 0.64 2.04
N GLU A 42 9.90 -0.58 2.26
CA GLU A 42 10.47 -1.49 3.25
C GLU A 42 11.90 -1.90 2.88
N ALA A 43 12.18 -2.14 1.59
CA ALA A 43 13.55 -2.40 1.13
C ALA A 43 14.46 -1.19 1.39
N VAL A 44 14.01 0.03 1.08
CA VAL A 44 14.76 1.26 1.41
C VAL A 44 15.01 1.35 2.92
N ARG A 45 14.00 1.07 3.75
CA ARG A 45 14.13 1.08 5.22
C ARG A 45 15.15 0.07 5.74
N ILE A 46 15.23 -1.12 5.13
CA ILE A 46 16.15 -2.20 5.55
C ILE A 46 17.57 -1.97 5.03
N TYR A 47 17.72 -1.57 3.77
CA TYR A 47 19.02 -1.53 3.08
C TYR A 47 19.67 -0.14 3.07
N CYS A 48 18.89 0.92 3.25
CA CYS A 48 19.36 2.30 3.23
C CYS A 48 19.29 2.93 4.64
N THR A 49 19.81 2.23 5.65
CA THR A 49 20.13 2.82 6.95
C THR A 49 21.56 3.35 6.90
N CYS A 50 21.73 4.67 6.93
CA CYS A 50 23.00 5.31 7.26
C CYS A 50 23.38 5.00 8.72
#